data_AF-A0A7C3MMM4-F1
#
_entry.id   AF-A0A7C3MMM4-F1
#
_cell.length_a   1.000
_cell.length_b   1.000
_cell.length_c   1.000
_cell.angle_alpha   90.00
_cell.angle_beta   90.00
_cell.angle_gamma   90.00
#
_symmetry.space_group_name_H-M   'P 1'
#
loop_
_entity.id
_entity.type
_entity.pdbx_description
1 polymer ?
#
loop_
_entity_poly.entity_id
_entity_poly.type
_entity_poly.pdbx_seq_one_letter_code
_entity_poly.pdbx_strand_id
1 'polypeptide(L)'
;MFETPEDRGPEEPPDAPLFRDLSLDQVIDAATSGRQEYDLKPLFRTPLKNCRAINYRHEVMQDLATPELLSQVQSFAQKMRAMRLHRAQADQLRNIHQKQAAFLDAVEVYCEAVTTLADALAGTSLKSRGFRAFRNYLQTYVASAPFRSLLADTRRVKPSLATVKYCILVRADSF
;
A
#
# COMPACT_ATOMS: atom_id res chain seq x y z
N MET A 1 -8.91 6.63 9.83
CA MET A 1 -7.68 6.47 10.64
C MET A 1 -8.06 6.75 12.08
N PHE A 2 -7.66 5.89 13.00
CA PHE A 2 -8.03 5.99 14.43
C PHE A 2 -6.76 5.80 15.25
N GLU A 3 -6.68 6.42 16.43
CA GLU A 3 -5.57 6.20 17.34
C GLU A 3 -5.74 4.82 17.99
N THR A 4 -6.98 4.50 18.40
CA THR A 4 -7.39 3.16 18.83
C THR A 4 -8.68 2.72 18.13
N PRO A 5 -8.96 1.40 18.04
CA PRO A 5 -10.21 0.90 17.45
C PRO A 5 -11.48 1.42 18.15
N GLU A 6 -11.37 1.72 19.44
CA GLU A 6 -12.46 2.19 20.32
C GLU A 6 -12.94 3.62 19.98
N ASP A 7 -12.12 4.40 19.29
CA ASP A 7 -12.47 5.75 18.83
C ASP A 7 -13.61 5.78 17.79
N ARG A 8 -13.96 4.61 17.24
CA ARG A 8 -14.98 4.45 16.19
C ARG A 8 -16.40 4.64 16.73
N GLY A 9 -17.13 5.57 16.10
CA GLY A 9 -18.59 5.65 16.04
C GLY A 9 -19.25 4.35 15.58
N PRO A 10 -20.56 4.17 15.81
CA PRO A 10 -21.34 3.32 14.91
C PRO A 10 -21.24 3.87 13.49
N GLU A 11 -21.14 3.00 12.48
CA GLU A 11 -21.19 3.43 11.09
C GLU A 11 -22.60 3.96 10.78
N GLU A 12 -22.67 5.17 10.24
CA GLU A 12 -23.94 5.74 9.78
C GLU A 12 -24.40 5.02 8.51
N PRO A 13 -25.71 4.75 8.38
CA PRO A 13 -26.21 4.03 7.24
C PRO A 13 -26.01 4.84 5.94
N PRO A 14 -25.83 4.17 4.78
CA PRO A 14 -25.55 4.84 3.51
C PRO A 14 -26.57 5.91 3.08
N ASP A 15 -27.80 5.80 3.58
CA ASP A 15 -28.96 6.66 3.28
C ASP A 15 -29.28 7.67 4.39
N ALA A 16 -28.39 7.84 5.39
CA ALA A 16 -28.56 8.84 6.42
C ALA A 16 -28.76 10.25 5.81
N PRO A 17 -29.83 11.00 6.20
CA PRO A 17 -30.19 12.28 5.59
C PRO A 17 -29.06 13.30 5.55
N LEU A 18 -28.24 13.35 6.61
CA LEU A 18 -27.07 14.23 6.73
C LEU A 18 -26.14 14.18 5.50
N PHE A 19 -25.89 13.00 4.93
CA PHE A 19 -24.96 12.86 3.81
C PHE A 19 -25.55 13.41 2.52
N ARG A 20 -26.86 13.26 2.31
CA ARG A 20 -27.56 13.80 1.15
C ARG A 20 -27.74 15.31 1.28
N ASP A 21 -28.17 15.77 2.45
CA ASP A 21 -28.46 17.19 2.72
C ASP A 21 -27.21 18.07 2.55
N LEU A 22 -26.05 17.56 2.99
CA LEU A 22 -24.76 18.24 2.85
C LEU A 22 -23.98 17.82 1.59
N SER A 23 -24.59 17.00 0.72
CA SER A 23 -23.95 16.43 -0.48
C SER A 23 -22.59 15.75 -0.21
N LEU A 24 -22.40 15.22 1.00
CA LEU A 24 -21.18 14.51 1.41
C LEU A 24 -21.04 13.18 0.68
N ASP A 25 -22.15 12.57 0.25
CA ASP A 25 -22.16 11.38 -0.60
C ASP A 25 -21.38 11.61 -1.91
N GLN A 26 -21.61 12.74 -2.60
CA GLN A 26 -20.90 13.10 -3.81
C GLN A 26 -19.40 13.36 -3.56
N VAL A 27 -19.08 14.01 -2.43
CA VAL A 27 -17.68 14.25 -2.03
C VAL A 27 -16.96 12.93 -1.74
N ILE A 28 -17.60 12.01 -1.02
CA ILE A 28 -17.04 10.68 -0.71
C ILE A 28 -16.87 9.88 -2.00
N ASP A 29 -17.84 9.91 -2.90
CA ASP A 29 -17.76 9.21 -4.19
C ASP A 29 -16.61 9.75 -5.05
N ALA A 30 -16.47 11.07 -5.15
CA ALA A 30 -15.35 11.69 -5.84
C ALA A 30 -13.99 11.35 -5.19
N ALA A 31 -13.90 11.42 -3.86
CA ALA A 31 -12.66 11.15 -3.12
C ALA A 31 -12.21 9.69 -3.17
N THR A 32 -13.15 8.76 -3.36
CA THR A 32 -12.91 7.31 -3.42
C THR A 32 -12.85 6.75 -4.84
N SER A 33 -13.13 7.58 -5.85
CA SER A 33 -13.03 7.20 -7.26
C SER A 33 -11.63 6.70 -7.63
N GLY A 34 -11.57 5.56 -8.33
CA GLY A 34 -10.33 4.90 -8.76
C GLY A 34 -9.59 4.13 -7.65
N ARG A 35 -10.22 4.01 -6.47
CA ARG A 35 -9.72 3.34 -5.26
C ARG A 35 -10.77 2.39 -4.67
N GLN A 36 -11.64 1.85 -5.51
CA GLN A 36 -12.73 0.97 -5.08
C GLN A 36 -12.20 -0.31 -4.43
N GLU A 37 -10.98 -0.76 -4.76
CA GLU A 37 -10.38 -1.95 -4.17
C GLU A 37 -10.14 -1.88 -2.66
N TYR A 38 -10.21 -0.69 -2.05
CA TYR A 38 -9.96 -0.48 -0.62
C TYR A 38 -11.23 -0.34 0.21
N ASP A 39 -12.41 -0.31 -0.41
CA ASP A 39 -13.69 -0.07 0.26
C ASP A 39 -13.64 1.06 1.30
N LEU A 40 -13.30 2.27 0.85
CA LEU A 40 -13.02 3.41 1.75
C LEU A 40 -14.28 4.11 2.26
N LYS A 41 -15.45 3.89 1.64
CA LYS A 41 -16.69 4.63 1.98
C LYS A 41 -17.11 4.44 3.44
N PRO A 42 -17.06 3.24 4.04
CA PRO A 42 -17.34 3.05 5.48
C PRO A 42 -16.50 3.94 6.40
N LEU A 43 -15.25 4.26 6.01
CA LEU A 43 -14.38 5.11 6.81
C LEU A 43 -14.89 6.55 6.93
N PHE A 44 -15.52 7.07 5.87
CA PHE A 44 -16.12 8.40 5.84
C PHE A 44 -17.49 8.46 6.52
N ARG A 45 -18.17 7.32 6.62
CA ARG A 45 -19.46 7.17 7.32
C ARG A 45 -19.34 6.80 8.79
N THR A 46 -18.12 6.55 9.26
CA THR A 46 -17.86 6.25 10.68
C THR A 46 -17.45 7.53 11.42
N PRO A 47 -18.37 8.22 12.13
CA PRO A 47 -18.03 9.39 12.93
C PRO A 47 -17.06 9.03 14.06
N LEU A 48 -16.39 10.06 14.59
CA LEU A 48 -15.53 9.93 15.75
C LEU A 48 -16.27 10.35 17.01
N LYS A 49 -16.08 9.62 18.11
CA LYS A 49 -16.79 9.87 19.38
C LYS A 49 -16.12 10.89 20.30
N ASN A 50 -14.87 11.26 20.03
CA ASN A 50 -14.09 12.10 20.94
C ASN A 50 -13.14 13.06 20.21
N CYS A 51 -12.86 14.20 20.84
CA CYS A 51 -11.98 15.24 20.28
C CYS A 51 -10.53 14.77 20.10
N ARG A 52 -10.06 13.82 20.93
CA ARG A 52 -8.70 13.28 20.83
C ARG A 52 -8.48 12.58 19.48
N ALA A 53 -9.43 11.76 19.04
CA ALA A 53 -9.39 11.06 17.77
C ALA A 53 -9.52 12.02 16.57
N ILE A 54 -10.33 13.08 16.71
CA ILE A 54 -10.44 14.15 15.71
C ILE A 54 -9.09 14.85 15.55
N ASN A 55 -8.48 15.27 16.66
CA ASN A 55 -7.16 15.89 16.68
C ASN A 55 -6.09 14.97 16.09
N TYR A 56 -6.15 13.67 16.39
CA TYR A 56 -5.23 12.69 15.80
C TYR A 56 -5.34 12.65 14.26
N ARG A 57 -6.55 12.67 13.68
CA ARG A 57 -6.71 12.75 12.22
C ARG A 57 -6.18 14.07 11.67
N HIS A 58 -6.45 15.19 12.33
CA HIS A 58 -5.97 16.50 11.91
C HIS A 58 -4.45 16.59 11.93
N GLU A 59 -3.78 16.08 12.97
CA GLU A 59 -2.32 16.00 13.03
C GLU A 59 -1.74 15.28 11.80
N VAL A 60 -2.31 14.12 11.44
CA VAL A 60 -1.84 13.35 10.28
C VAL A 60 -2.08 14.11 8.98
N MET A 61 -3.25 14.76 8.83
CA MET A 61 -3.55 15.55 7.64
C MET A 61 -2.64 16.78 7.52
N GLN A 62 -2.25 17.39 8.65
CA GLN A 62 -1.29 18.50 8.67
C GLN A 62 0.10 18.07 8.19
N ASP A 63 0.59 16.90 8.63
CA ASP A 63 1.85 16.36 8.10
C ASP A 63 1.73 16.10 6.58
N LEU A 64 0.64 15.47 6.14
CA LEU A 64 0.37 15.18 4.71
C LEU A 64 0.17 16.41 3.84
N ALA A 65 -0.11 17.58 4.42
CA ALA A 65 -0.18 18.83 3.66
C ALA A 65 1.20 19.25 3.11
N THR A 66 2.29 18.66 3.60
CA THR A 66 3.64 18.86 3.07
C THR A 66 3.77 18.14 1.71
N PRO A 67 4.01 18.86 0.59
CA PRO A 67 4.03 18.28 -0.75
C PRO A 67 5.04 17.13 -0.90
N GLU A 68 6.19 17.25 -0.26
CA GLU A 68 7.24 16.22 -0.27
C GLU A 68 6.72 14.94 0.37
N LEU A 69 6.17 15.00 1.59
CA LEU A 69 5.62 13.82 2.27
C LEU A 69 4.46 13.21 1.48
N LEU A 70 3.56 14.05 0.96
CA LEU A 70 2.44 13.58 0.14
C LEU A 70 2.93 12.79 -1.07
N SER A 71 3.93 13.30 -1.79
CA SER A 71 4.49 12.63 -2.97
C SER A 71 5.10 11.27 -2.63
N GLN A 72 5.79 11.15 -1.50
CA GLN A 72 6.40 9.89 -1.03
C GLN A 72 5.33 8.85 -0.67
N VAL A 73 4.29 9.27 0.05
CA VAL A 73 3.16 8.40 0.40
C VAL A 73 2.38 7.97 -0.85
N GLN A 74 2.18 8.87 -1.82
CA GLN A 74 1.53 8.54 -3.09
C GLN A 74 2.36 7.55 -3.92
N SER A 75 3.68 7.77 -4.02
CA SER A 75 4.60 6.85 -4.71
C SER A 75 4.55 5.46 -4.08
N PHE A 76 4.61 5.37 -2.75
CA PHE A 76 4.44 4.11 -2.03
C PHE A 76 3.10 3.43 -2.36
N ALA A 77 1.98 4.17 -2.29
CA ALA A 77 0.66 3.61 -2.57
C ALA A 77 0.55 3.07 -4.01
N GLN A 78 1.13 3.78 -5.00
CA GLN A 78 1.20 3.34 -6.39
C GLN A 78 2.02 2.06 -6.55
N LYS A 79 3.23 1.99 -5.98
CA LYS A 79 4.08 0.79 -6.02
C LYS A 79 3.38 -0.41 -5.35
N MET A 80 2.70 -0.19 -4.23
CA MET A 80 1.95 -1.24 -3.55
C MET A 80 0.76 -1.75 -4.38
N ARG A 81 0.10 -0.87 -5.14
CA ARG A 81 -0.94 -1.27 -6.10
C ARG A 81 -0.36 -2.09 -7.26
N ALA A 82 0.77 -1.65 -7.83
CA ALA A 82 1.48 -2.39 -8.87
C ALA A 82 1.90 -3.79 -8.39
N MET A 83 2.45 -3.90 -7.19
CA MET A 83 2.79 -5.18 -6.57
C MET A 83 1.58 -6.12 -6.46
N ARG A 84 0.43 -5.62 -5.97
CA ARG A 84 -0.80 -6.43 -5.88
C ARG A 84 -1.30 -6.87 -7.26
N LEU A 85 -1.17 -6.01 -8.27
CA LEU A 85 -1.53 -6.36 -9.64
C LEU A 85 -0.64 -7.48 -10.20
N HIS A 86 0.69 -7.37 -10.04
CA HIS A 86 1.62 -8.41 -10.46
C HIS A 86 1.34 -9.74 -9.78
N ARG A 87 1.03 -9.72 -8.48
CA ARG A 87 0.65 -10.92 -7.74
C ARG A 87 -0.65 -11.54 -8.27
N ALA A 88 -1.69 -10.75 -8.51
CA ALA A 88 -2.95 -11.24 -9.05
C ALA A 88 -2.82 -11.78 -10.48
N GLN A 89 -1.98 -11.16 -11.32
CA GLN A 89 -1.67 -11.65 -12.65
C GLN A 89 -0.89 -12.97 -12.62
N ALA A 90 0.04 -13.12 -11.68
CA ALA A 90 0.79 -14.37 -11.49
C ALA A 90 -0.15 -15.56 -11.23
N ASP A 91 -1.21 -15.36 -10.45
CA ASP A 91 -2.17 -16.41 -10.12
C ASP A 91 -2.90 -16.97 -11.37
N GLN A 92 -3.05 -16.15 -12.42
CA GLN A 92 -3.71 -16.53 -13.68
C GLN A 92 -2.83 -17.32 -14.66
N LEU A 93 -1.50 -17.33 -14.46
CA LEU A 93 -0.60 -18.05 -15.35
C LEU A 93 -0.80 -19.57 -15.21
N ARG A 94 -0.43 -20.36 -16.22
CA ARG A 94 -0.47 -21.84 -16.13
C ARG A 94 0.89 -22.45 -15.87
N ASN A 95 1.96 -21.80 -16.32
CA ASN A 95 3.33 -22.27 -16.15
C ASN A 95 3.88 -21.89 -14.77
N ILE A 96 4.34 -22.88 -14.01
CA ILE A 96 4.84 -22.69 -12.64
C ILE A 96 6.05 -21.75 -12.54
N HIS A 97 6.97 -21.79 -13.52
CA HIS A 97 8.15 -20.93 -13.52
C HIS A 97 7.78 -19.48 -13.83
N GLN A 98 6.83 -19.25 -14.73
CA GLN A 98 6.32 -17.91 -14.99
C GLN A 98 5.58 -17.34 -13.76
N LYS A 99 4.83 -18.17 -13.02
CA LYS A 99 4.25 -17.76 -11.72
C LYS A 99 5.32 -17.32 -10.73
N GLN A 100 6.36 -18.13 -10.57
CA GLN A 100 7.46 -17.86 -9.64
C GLN A 100 8.21 -16.58 -10.01
N ALA A 101 8.46 -16.34 -11.30
CA ALA A 101 9.09 -15.11 -11.78
C ALA A 101 8.21 -13.87 -11.49
N ALA A 102 6.92 -13.93 -11.82
CA ALA A 102 5.99 -12.83 -11.56
C ALA A 102 5.81 -12.56 -10.06
N PHE A 103 5.83 -13.60 -9.22
CA PHE A 103 5.86 -13.44 -7.76
C PHE A 103 7.14 -12.73 -7.30
N LEU A 104 8.30 -13.11 -7.84
CA LEU A 104 9.57 -12.48 -7.51
C LEU A 104 9.62 -11.00 -7.92
N ASP A 105 9.02 -10.64 -9.06
CA ASP A 105 8.82 -9.24 -9.46
C ASP A 105 7.97 -8.47 -8.45
N ALA A 106 6.86 -9.06 -8.00
CA ALA A 106 6.00 -8.45 -6.99
C ALA A 106 6.74 -8.24 -5.65
N VAL A 107 7.54 -9.22 -5.22
CA VAL A 107 8.35 -9.13 -3.99
C VAL A 107 9.42 -8.04 -4.11
N GLU A 108 10.05 -7.87 -5.27
CA GLU A 108 11.03 -6.79 -5.48
C GLU A 108 10.36 -5.41 -5.33
N VAL A 109 9.24 -5.19 -6.02
CA VAL A 109 8.48 -3.93 -5.92
C VAL A 109 8.04 -3.67 -4.48
N TYR A 110 7.61 -4.71 -3.76
CA TYR A 110 7.26 -4.60 -2.34
C TYR A 110 8.44 -4.12 -1.50
N CYS A 111 9.58 -4.81 -1.60
CA CYS A 111 10.74 -4.50 -0.77
C CYS A 111 11.30 -3.11 -1.08
N GLU A 112 11.35 -2.72 -2.35
CA GLU A 112 11.77 -1.38 -2.78
C GLU A 112 10.82 -0.30 -2.25
N ALA A 113 9.50 -0.49 -2.38
CA ALA A 113 8.51 0.49 -1.90
C ALA A 113 8.59 0.71 -0.39
N VAL A 114 8.69 -0.37 0.38
CA VAL A 114 8.75 -0.31 1.85
C VAL A 114 10.06 0.32 2.33
N THR A 115 11.21 -0.06 1.73
CA THR A 115 12.52 0.53 2.09
C THR A 115 12.58 2.01 1.75
N THR A 116 12.15 2.39 0.53
CA THR A 116 12.14 3.79 0.09
C THR A 116 11.27 4.65 1.00
N LEU A 117 10.08 4.18 1.38
CA LEU A 117 9.22 4.90 2.31
C LEU A 117 9.85 5.00 3.71
N ALA A 118 10.45 3.93 4.22
CA ALA A 118 11.11 3.94 5.52
C ALA A 118 12.24 4.97 5.57
N ASP A 119 13.07 5.04 4.53
CA ASP A 119 14.17 6.01 4.41
C ASP A 119 13.64 7.45 4.27
N ALA A 120 12.61 7.66 3.45
CA ALA A 120 11.97 8.97 3.29
C ALA A 120 11.40 9.50 4.62
N LEU A 121 10.71 8.64 5.38
CA LEU A 121 10.17 9.03 6.69
C LEU A 121 11.27 9.25 7.73
N ALA A 122 12.39 8.55 7.65
CA ALA A 122 13.54 8.77 8.54
C ALA A 122 14.13 10.18 8.39
N GLY A 123 14.20 10.68 7.15
CA GLY A 123 14.70 12.03 6.84
C GLY A 123 13.69 13.16 7.00
N THR A 124 12.40 12.86 7.25
CA THR A 124 11.34 13.87 7.30
C THR A 124 11.02 14.31 8.73
N SER A 125 10.83 15.62 8.93
CA SER A 125 10.36 16.18 10.20
C SER A 125 8.85 15.97 10.39
N LEU A 126 8.47 14.84 10.99
CA LEU A 126 7.08 14.45 11.24
C LEU A 126 6.57 14.97 12.61
N LYS A 127 5.46 15.70 12.63
CA LYS A 127 4.88 16.26 13.86
C LYS A 127 3.78 15.37 14.44
N SER A 128 2.98 14.75 13.58
CA SER A 128 1.85 13.93 14.00
C SER A 128 2.28 12.73 14.82
N ARG A 129 1.44 12.35 15.79
CA ARG A 129 1.64 11.09 16.52
C ARG A 129 1.57 9.89 15.57
N GLY A 130 0.66 9.93 14.59
CA GLY A 130 0.45 8.87 13.61
C GLY A 130 1.68 8.58 12.75
N PHE A 131 2.26 9.59 12.09
CA PHE A 131 3.44 9.35 11.24
C PHE A 131 4.69 9.02 12.06
N ARG A 132 4.86 9.57 13.26
CA ARG A 132 5.97 9.19 14.14
C ARG A 132 5.88 7.72 14.53
N ALA A 133 4.70 7.24 14.90
CA ALA A 133 4.47 5.83 15.20
C ALA A 133 4.68 4.96 13.94
N PHE A 134 4.18 5.39 12.78
CA PHE A 134 4.33 4.66 11.52
C PHE A 134 5.79 4.57 11.06
N ARG A 135 6.57 5.65 11.20
CA ARG A 135 8.02 5.65 10.96
C ARG A 135 8.73 4.62 11.84
N ASN A 136 8.46 4.65 13.15
CA ASN A 136 9.09 3.72 14.09
C ASN A 136 8.73 2.26 13.77
N TYR A 137 7.47 2.01 13.42
CA TYR A 137 7.02 0.70 12.94
C TYR A 137 7.77 0.28 11.68
N LEU A 138 7.84 1.14 10.66
CA LEU A 138 8.52 0.81 9.40
C LEU A 138 10.01 0.56 9.62
N GLN A 139 10.70 1.37 10.42
CA GLN A 139 12.11 1.18 10.76
C GLN A 139 12.34 -0.18 11.45
N THR A 140 11.47 -0.53 12.40
CA THR A 140 11.51 -1.84 13.08
C THR A 140 11.25 -2.97 12.10
N TYR A 141 10.28 -2.80 11.19
CA TYR A 141 9.89 -3.80 10.21
C TYR A 141 11.00 -4.06 9.20
N VAL A 142 11.61 -3.02 8.62
CA VAL A 142 12.72 -3.18 7.66
C VAL A 142 13.99 -3.73 8.34
N ALA A 143 14.17 -3.46 9.63
CA ALA A 143 15.22 -4.04 10.46
C ALA A 143 14.88 -5.43 11.02
N SER A 144 13.74 -6.02 10.67
CA SER A 144 13.39 -7.38 11.11
C SER A 144 14.14 -8.44 10.32
N ALA A 145 14.44 -9.58 10.94
CA ALA A 145 15.10 -10.70 10.25
C ALA A 145 14.28 -11.24 9.06
N PRO A 146 12.94 -11.40 9.15
CA PRO A 146 12.14 -11.87 8.02
C PRO A 146 12.21 -10.93 6.81
N PHE A 147 12.11 -9.62 7.02
CA PHE A 147 12.18 -8.65 5.93
C PHE A 147 13.56 -8.62 5.28
N ARG A 148 14.63 -8.64 6.08
CA ARG A 148 16.01 -8.70 5.57
C ARG A 148 16.28 -9.96 4.75
N SER A 149 15.78 -11.11 5.20
CA SER A 149 15.90 -12.37 4.44
C SER A 149 15.18 -12.25 3.10
N LEU A 150 13.92 -11.78 3.11
CA LEU A 150 13.14 -11.60 1.89
C LEU A 150 13.83 -10.69 0.87
N LEU A 151 14.36 -9.54 1.33
CA LEU A 151 15.09 -8.61 0.48
C LEU A 151 16.38 -9.24 -0.07
N ALA A 152 17.16 -9.93 0.78
CA ALA A 152 18.42 -10.55 0.37
C ALA A 152 18.19 -11.69 -0.63
N ASP A 153 17.20 -12.55 -0.39
CA ASP A 153 16.85 -13.64 -1.30
C ASP A 153 16.37 -13.10 -2.64
N THR A 154 15.55 -12.03 -2.64
CA THR A 154 15.06 -11.40 -3.87
C THR A 154 16.22 -10.85 -4.71
N ARG A 155 17.14 -10.12 -4.08
CA ARG A 155 18.35 -9.56 -4.73
C ARG A 155 19.33 -10.62 -5.21
N ARG A 156 19.31 -11.82 -4.63
CA ARG A 156 20.14 -12.95 -5.07
C ARG A 156 19.51 -13.72 -6.22
N VAL A 157 18.24 -14.10 -6.09
CA VAL A 157 17.57 -15.00 -7.03
C VAL A 157 17.29 -14.32 -8.37
N LYS A 158 16.87 -13.05 -8.36
CA LYS A 158 16.45 -12.36 -9.59
C LYS A 158 17.60 -12.19 -10.61
N PRO A 159 18.79 -11.69 -10.22
CA PRO A 159 19.93 -11.65 -11.15
C PRO A 159 20.41 -13.05 -11.56
N SER A 160 20.37 -14.02 -10.64
CA SER A 160 20.78 -15.40 -10.94
C SER A 160 19.90 -16.01 -12.03
N LEU A 161 18.58 -15.80 -11.98
CA LEU A 161 17.66 -16.24 -13.04
C LEU A 161 17.93 -15.57 -14.38
N ALA A 162 18.33 -14.29 -14.40
CA ALA A 162 18.68 -13.59 -15.63
C ALA A 162 19.92 -14.18 -16.35
N THR A 163 20.74 -14.97 -15.65
CA THR A 163 21.89 -15.66 -16.25
C THR A 163 21.53 -17.00 -16.92
N VAL A 164 20.34 -17.53 -16.67
CA VAL A 164 19.90 -18.82 -17.21
C VAL A 164 19.64 -18.68 -18.71
N LYS A 165 20.32 -19.50 -19.52
CA LYS A 165 20.13 -19.56 -20.98
C LYS A 165 19.14 -20.69 -21.33
N TYR A 166 18.09 -20.35 -22.06
CA TYR A 166 17.13 -21.33 -22.57
C TYR A 166 17.46 -21.72 -24.01
N CYS A 167 17.66 -23.01 -24.26
CA CYS A 167 17.69 -23.56 -25.62
C CYS A 167 16.29 -24.07 -25.96
N ILE A 168 15.65 -23.45 -26.96
CA ILE A 168 14.34 -23.90 -27.45
C ILE A 168 14.59 -24.81 -28.65
N LEU A 169 14.21 -26.09 -28.52
CA LEU A 169 14.17 -27.01 -29.64
C LEU A 169 12.82 -26.88 -30.35
N VAL A 170 12.80 -26.23 -31.51
CA VAL A 170 11.60 -26.15 -32.36
C VAL A 170 11.60 -27.37 -33.27
N ARG A 171 10.60 -28.25 -33.12
CA ARG A 171 10.34 -29.32 -34.09
C ARG A 171 9.52 -28.71 -35.24
N ALA A 172 10.07 -28.75 -36.44
CA ALA A 172 9.28 -28.52 -37.65
C ALA A 172 8.48 -29.79 -37.95
N ASP A 173 7.17 -29.66 -38.08
CA ASP A 173 6.35 -30.75 -38.64
C ASP A 173 6.65 -30.84 -40.14
N SER A 174 7.09 -32.00 -40.59
CA SER A 174 7.28 -32.30 -42.02
C SER A 174 5.92 -32.45 -42.69
N PHE A 175 5.70 -31.70 -43.78
CA PHE A 175 4.55 -31.83 -44.68
C PHE A 175 4.50 -33.21 -45.37
#